data_AF-A0A839YP35-F1
#
_entry.id   AF-A0A839YP35-F1
#
_cell.length_a   1.000
_cell.length_b   1.000
_cell.length_c   1.000
_cell.angle_alpha   90.00
_cell.angle_beta   90.00
_cell.angle_gamma   90.00
#
_symmetry.space_group_name_H-M   'P 1'
#
loop_
_entity.id
_entity.type
_entity.pdbx_description
1 polymer ?
#
loop_
_entity_poly.entity_id
_entity_poly.type
_entity_poly.pdbx_seq_one_letter_code
_entity_poly.pdbx_strand_id
1 'polypeptide(L)'
;MQGYLADLAATLGDAVVFDVCLFDLDQTLVSTDDMTELREAGKNRSDKAYRAQVRKAYEQREDRELYSLALLNEIRRDFPSLKVGVFTRSPKSYAETVLELAFPGFEWDVVVSYEDVKRTKPFGDGIDKAMFGLGLKYISRIVLVGDGNVDIRSAYHAGCVVVLDRTSWSRWLVRDNWRSLEHMPDVIIDKPSDLLRVIEDYRCFLPDLERRLYGVQGSGRYDRVNKFLPKEVGGDSKPVAIFSCGRSFSNYKSLEWRRKWHKLSESIQEHKDSENFADEWIESVRGFISAHFRPMLFSSNLMVTVVPHRPGRTPRLEAFLDQLSRSYEDAPLPKKSSVVFYGDVLAFKDSVKSNHGDFLGRIERFTNIQENLYVKRGELLKQRRRILVIDDVSTTGASLIYAKKYLEEAGAFDVTCLSIAMNISDVLYG
;
A
#
# COMPACT_ATOMS: atom_id res chain seq x y z
N MET A 1 26.23 -11.73 15.48
CA MET A 1 24.96 -11.47 14.76
C MET A 1 24.60 -9.99 14.73
N GLN A 2 24.66 -9.26 15.86
CA GLN A 2 24.52 -7.79 15.90
C GLN A 2 25.58 -7.03 15.06
N GLY A 3 26.84 -7.51 15.05
CA GLY A 3 27.90 -6.90 14.23
C GLY A 3 27.69 -7.06 12.71
N TYR A 4 26.93 -8.06 12.26
CA TYR A 4 26.70 -8.31 10.83
C TYR A 4 25.56 -7.43 10.26
N LEU A 5 24.64 -6.98 11.13
CA LEU A 5 23.58 -6.03 10.77
C LEU A 5 24.11 -4.59 10.74
N ALA A 6 25.04 -4.25 11.64
CA ALA A 6 25.73 -2.96 11.62
C ALA A 6 26.63 -2.81 10.38
N ASP A 7 27.34 -3.86 9.97
CA ASP A 7 28.10 -3.86 8.70
C ASP A 7 27.19 -3.76 7.46
N LEU A 8 25.96 -4.27 7.52
CA LEU A 8 25.00 -4.18 6.41
C LEU A 8 24.50 -2.73 6.18
N ALA A 9 24.32 -1.96 7.26
CA ALA A 9 23.97 -0.54 7.19
C ALA A 9 25.17 0.34 6.78
N ALA A 10 26.39 -0.05 7.14
CA ALA A 10 27.60 0.73 6.87
C ALA A 10 28.19 0.51 5.45
N THR A 11 27.87 -0.62 4.79
CA THR A 11 28.46 -0.97 3.47
C THR A 11 27.55 -0.64 2.28
N LEU A 12 26.27 -0.30 2.52
CA LEU A 12 25.31 0.09 1.50
C LEU A 12 25.06 1.59 1.64
N GLY A 13 25.65 2.39 0.76
CA GLY A 13 25.31 3.81 0.68
C GLY A 13 23.79 4.00 0.59
N ASP A 14 23.27 5.04 1.24
CA ASP A 14 21.85 5.40 1.40
C ASP A 14 21.03 5.56 0.09
N ALA A 15 21.55 5.18 -1.07
CA ALA A 15 20.83 5.07 -2.33
C ALA A 15 20.33 3.63 -2.52
N VAL A 16 19.01 3.43 -2.48
CA VAL A 16 18.45 2.12 -2.83
C VAL A 16 18.58 1.93 -4.34
N VAL A 17 19.47 1.03 -4.77
CA VAL A 17 19.64 0.66 -6.18
C VAL A 17 19.00 -0.70 -6.40
N PHE A 18 18.03 -0.77 -7.33
CA PHE A 18 17.49 -2.05 -7.78
C PHE A 18 18.53 -2.82 -8.60
N ASP A 19 18.61 -4.13 -8.35
CA ASP A 19 19.39 -5.07 -9.16
C ASP A 19 18.54 -5.62 -10.31
N VAL A 20 17.22 -5.73 -10.12
CA VAL A 20 16.27 -6.23 -11.13
C VAL A 20 15.00 -5.40 -11.14
N CYS A 21 14.57 -5.04 -12.35
CA CYS A 21 13.23 -4.60 -12.65
C CYS A 21 12.51 -5.67 -13.46
N LEU A 22 11.52 -6.33 -12.84
CA LEU A 22 10.64 -7.29 -13.48
C LEU A 22 9.35 -6.61 -13.89
N PHE A 23 8.89 -6.87 -15.11
CA PHE A 23 7.62 -6.39 -15.61
C PHE A 23 6.62 -7.54 -15.72
N ASP A 24 5.37 -7.31 -15.34
CA ASP A 24 4.27 -8.06 -15.95
C ASP A 24 4.17 -7.71 -17.44
N LEU A 25 3.62 -8.63 -18.23
CA LEU A 25 3.53 -8.45 -19.68
C LEU A 25 2.23 -7.75 -20.07
N ASP A 26 1.13 -8.44 -19.84
CA ASP A 26 -0.16 -8.09 -20.38
C ASP A 26 -0.84 -7.02 -19.51
N GLN A 27 -1.35 -5.96 -20.13
CA GLN A 27 -1.85 -4.74 -19.45
C GLN A 27 -0.80 -3.98 -18.64
N THR A 28 0.48 -4.34 -18.75
CA THR A 28 1.60 -3.58 -18.15
C THR A 28 2.58 -3.09 -19.21
N LEU A 29 3.32 -4.00 -19.86
CA LEU A 29 4.18 -3.63 -21.01
C LEU A 29 3.35 -3.41 -22.27
N VAL A 30 2.31 -4.23 -22.46
CA VAL A 30 1.54 -4.30 -23.70
C VAL A 30 0.05 -4.51 -23.39
N SER A 31 -0.83 -3.78 -24.06
CA SER A 31 -2.29 -3.93 -24.02
C SER A 31 -2.75 -5.08 -24.95
N THR A 32 -3.24 -6.15 -24.33
CA THR A 32 -3.57 -7.47 -24.95
C THR A 32 -4.85 -8.08 -24.39
N ASP A 33 -5.76 -7.26 -23.87
CA ASP A 33 -7.02 -7.68 -23.24
C ASP A 33 -7.93 -8.41 -24.24
N ASP A 34 -7.93 -7.95 -25.49
CA ASP A 34 -8.59 -8.58 -26.64
C ASP A 34 -8.00 -9.96 -27.00
N MET A 35 -6.78 -10.28 -26.56
CA MET A 35 -6.09 -11.54 -26.84
C MET A 35 -6.25 -12.56 -25.69
N THR A 36 -7.09 -12.29 -24.69
CA THR A 36 -7.20 -13.12 -23.47
C THR A 36 -7.51 -14.59 -23.75
N GLU A 37 -8.51 -14.88 -24.60
CA GLU A 37 -8.88 -16.27 -24.92
C GLU A 37 -7.75 -17.02 -25.62
N LEU A 38 -7.08 -16.36 -26.59
CA LEU A 38 -5.95 -16.93 -27.32
C LEU A 38 -4.76 -17.19 -26.40
N ARG A 39 -4.49 -16.27 -25.48
CA ARG A 39 -3.46 -16.41 -24.45
C ARG A 39 -3.75 -17.61 -23.55
N GLU A 40 -4.96 -17.75 -23.03
CA GLU A 40 -5.31 -18.86 -22.14
C GLU A 40 -5.27 -20.22 -22.84
N ALA A 41 -5.66 -20.29 -24.12
CA ALA A 41 -5.57 -21.49 -24.94
C ALA A 41 -4.11 -21.90 -25.27
N GLY A 42 -3.13 -21.04 -25.02
CA GLY A 42 -1.71 -21.28 -25.28
C GLY A 42 -0.97 -22.10 -24.25
N LYS A 43 -1.57 -22.40 -23.09
CA LYS A 43 -0.89 -23.09 -21.99
C LYS A 43 -0.30 -24.42 -22.47
N ASN A 44 1.00 -24.61 -22.24
CA ASN A 44 1.76 -25.79 -22.67
C ASN A 44 1.79 -26.01 -24.20
N ARG A 45 1.43 -25.01 -25.01
CA ARG A 45 1.59 -25.06 -26.47
C ARG A 45 2.85 -24.33 -26.88
N SER A 46 3.59 -24.89 -27.83
CA SER A 46 4.80 -24.29 -28.40
C SER A 46 4.86 -24.41 -29.92
N ASP A 47 3.78 -24.87 -30.54
CA ASP A 47 3.73 -25.16 -31.97
C ASP A 47 3.76 -23.87 -32.82
N LYS A 48 4.34 -23.98 -34.03
CA LYS A 48 4.49 -22.84 -34.95
C LYS A 48 3.14 -22.25 -35.36
N ALA A 49 2.09 -23.07 -35.46
CA ALA A 49 0.76 -22.61 -35.84
C ALA A 49 0.16 -21.72 -34.75
N TYR A 50 0.34 -22.05 -33.47
CA TYR A 50 -0.06 -21.20 -32.35
C TYR A 50 0.66 -19.85 -32.38
N ARG A 51 1.99 -19.84 -32.55
CA ARG A 51 2.76 -18.58 -32.64
C ARG A 51 2.30 -17.71 -33.81
N ALA A 52 1.94 -18.31 -34.95
CA ALA A 52 1.36 -17.60 -36.09
C ALA A 52 -0.02 -17.00 -35.77
N GLN A 53 -0.86 -17.69 -34.99
CA GLN A 53 -2.14 -17.15 -34.51
C GLN A 53 -1.93 -15.95 -33.58
N VAL A 54 -0.99 -16.06 -32.64
CA VAL A 54 -0.63 -14.95 -31.73
C VAL A 54 -0.15 -13.74 -32.52
N ARG A 55 0.77 -13.94 -33.47
CA ARG A 55 1.26 -12.89 -34.35
C ARG A 55 0.12 -12.20 -35.11
N LYS A 56 -0.73 -12.98 -35.76
CA LYS A 56 -1.87 -12.45 -36.51
C LYS A 56 -2.83 -11.65 -35.63
N ALA A 57 -3.08 -12.10 -34.39
CA ALA A 57 -3.94 -11.39 -33.46
C ALA A 57 -3.29 -10.10 -32.93
N TYR A 58 -1.98 -10.14 -32.67
CA TYR A 58 -1.21 -8.96 -32.27
C TYR A 58 -1.29 -7.86 -33.34
N GLU A 59 -1.02 -8.21 -34.60
CA GLU A 59 -0.99 -7.28 -35.74
C GLU A 59 -2.36 -6.64 -36.08
N GLN A 60 -3.46 -7.06 -35.45
CA GLN A 60 -4.78 -6.43 -35.65
C GLN A 60 -4.91 -5.05 -35.01
N ARG A 61 -3.98 -4.65 -34.14
CA ARG A 61 -3.99 -3.37 -33.43
C ARG A 61 -2.56 -2.85 -33.30
N GLU A 62 -2.35 -1.60 -33.70
CA GLU A 62 -1.01 -0.97 -33.76
C GLU A 62 -0.62 -0.22 -32.48
N ASP A 63 -1.55 0.08 -31.58
CA ASP A 63 -1.34 0.87 -30.36
C ASP A 63 -1.33 -0.03 -29.11
N ARG A 64 -0.57 -1.12 -29.16
CA ARG A 64 -0.52 -2.12 -28.07
C ARG A 64 0.55 -1.78 -27.03
N GLU A 65 1.65 -1.18 -27.43
CA GLU A 65 2.80 -0.92 -26.58
C GLU A 65 2.48 0.18 -25.57
N LEU A 66 2.36 -0.20 -24.29
CA LEU A 66 2.21 0.75 -23.19
C LEU A 66 3.58 1.33 -22.83
N TYR A 67 4.60 0.47 -22.77
CA TYR A 67 6.00 0.90 -22.70
C TYR A 67 6.57 0.94 -24.11
N SER A 68 7.31 2.00 -24.43
CA SER A 68 8.01 2.06 -25.73
C SER A 68 9.37 1.38 -25.65
N LEU A 69 9.83 0.81 -26.76
CA LEU A 69 11.21 0.31 -26.89
C LEU A 69 12.25 1.39 -26.57
N ALA A 70 11.96 2.65 -26.94
CA ALA A 70 12.82 3.78 -26.62
C ALA A 70 13.00 3.98 -25.10
N LEU A 71 11.91 3.88 -24.33
CA LEU A 71 11.96 3.98 -22.86
C LEU A 71 12.72 2.80 -22.24
N LEU A 72 12.52 1.58 -22.74
CA LEU A 72 13.26 0.41 -22.24
C LEU A 72 14.78 0.55 -22.51
N ASN A 73 15.15 1.08 -23.67
CA ASN A 73 16.55 1.39 -24.01
C ASN A 73 17.11 2.53 -23.16
N GLU A 74 16.30 3.53 -22.83
CA GLU A 74 16.66 4.59 -21.90
C GLU A 74 16.93 4.04 -20.49
N ILE A 75 16.08 3.14 -19.97
CA ILE A 75 16.33 2.44 -18.70
C ILE A 75 17.67 1.71 -18.74
N ARG A 76 17.97 0.97 -19.81
CA ARG A 76 19.25 0.26 -19.98
C ARG A 76 20.45 1.20 -19.99
N ARG A 77 20.33 2.33 -20.69
CA ARG A 77 21.39 3.34 -20.83
C ARG A 77 21.67 4.02 -19.50
N ASP A 78 20.62 4.43 -18.79
CA ASP A 78 20.74 5.25 -17.57
C ASP A 78 21.04 4.38 -16.34
N PHE A 79 20.65 3.10 -16.37
CA PHE A 79 20.87 2.13 -15.29
C PHE A 79 21.56 0.84 -15.83
N PRO A 80 22.83 0.91 -16.26
CA PRO A 80 23.51 -0.20 -16.96
C PRO A 80 23.71 -1.46 -16.10
N SER A 81 23.70 -1.34 -14.77
CA SER A 81 23.76 -2.48 -13.86
C SER A 81 22.40 -3.14 -13.61
N LEU A 82 21.30 -2.46 -13.93
CA LEU A 82 19.95 -2.96 -13.70
C LEU A 82 19.64 -4.08 -14.70
N LYS A 83 19.23 -5.23 -14.15
CA LYS A 83 18.68 -6.32 -14.94
C LYS A 83 17.22 -6.05 -15.25
N VAL A 84 16.83 -6.24 -16.50
CA VAL A 84 15.47 -5.99 -16.97
C VAL A 84 14.88 -7.31 -17.45
N GLY A 85 13.75 -7.68 -16.87
CA GLY A 85 13.12 -8.97 -17.14
C GLY A 85 11.60 -8.93 -17.13
N VAL A 86 11.00 -10.05 -17.50
CA VAL A 86 9.55 -10.24 -17.51
C VAL A 86 9.19 -11.38 -16.56
N PHE A 87 8.17 -11.17 -15.75
CA PHE A 87 7.50 -12.23 -15.01
C PHE A 87 6.00 -12.15 -15.29
N THR A 88 5.48 -13.13 -16.03
CA THR A 88 4.09 -13.16 -16.49
C THR A 88 3.39 -14.48 -16.16
N ARG A 89 2.06 -14.44 -16.05
CA ARG A 89 1.20 -15.63 -16.00
C ARG A 89 0.87 -16.19 -17.39
N SER A 90 1.37 -15.56 -18.44
CA SER A 90 1.13 -15.96 -19.82
C SER A 90 1.95 -17.18 -20.19
N PRO A 91 1.45 -18.04 -21.10
CA PRO A 91 2.22 -19.15 -21.64
C PRO A 91 3.51 -18.69 -22.30
N LYS A 92 4.56 -19.50 -22.21
CA LYS A 92 5.90 -19.18 -22.71
C LYS A 92 5.92 -18.75 -24.17
N SER A 93 5.31 -19.56 -25.03
CA SER A 93 5.29 -19.30 -26.48
C SER A 93 4.53 -18.03 -26.85
N TYR A 94 3.46 -17.72 -26.11
CA TYR A 94 2.72 -16.47 -26.24
C TYR A 94 3.60 -15.30 -25.82
N ALA A 95 4.18 -15.35 -24.62
CA ALA A 95 4.97 -14.26 -24.05
C ALA A 95 6.18 -13.93 -24.93
N GLU A 96 6.95 -14.93 -25.34
CA GLU A 96 8.08 -14.75 -26.26
C GLU A 96 7.64 -14.11 -27.58
N THR A 97 6.53 -14.57 -28.17
CA THR A 97 6.04 -14.04 -29.46
C THR A 97 5.59 -12.59 -29.33
N VAL A 98 4.88 -12.23 -28.24
CA VAL A 98 4.45 -10.86 -27.98
C VAL A 98 5.66 -9.95 -27.73
N LEU A 99 6.65 -10.39 -26.95
CA LEU A 99 7.86 -9.62 -26.68
C LEU A 99 8.70 -9.37 -27.92
N GLU A 100 8.84 -10.38 -28.80
CA GLU A 100 9.54 -10.24 -30.09
C GLU A 100 8.87 -9.21 -31.01
N LEU A 101 7.52 -9.16 -30.99
CA LEU A 101 6.73 -8.23 -31.79
C LEU A 101 6.76 -6.81 -31.24
N ALA A 102 6.54 -6.65 -29.94
CA ALA A 102 6.47 -5.36 -29.27
C ALA A 102 7.84 -4.69 -29.13
N PHE A 103 8.89 -5.49 -28.91
CA PHE A 103 10.23 -5.01 -28.55
C PHE A 103 11.32 -5.69 -29.39
N PRO A 104 11.30 -5.52 -30.72
CA PRO A 104 12.24 -6.19 -31.60
C PRO A 104 13.69 -5.79 -31.26
N GLY A 105 14.53 -6.80 -31.02
CA GLY A 105 15.95 -6.61 -30.70
C GLY A 105 16.25 -6.19 -29.26
N PHE A 106 15.24 -6.06 -28.39
CA PHE A 106 15.49 -5.81 -26.97
C PHE A 106 15.90 -7.10 -26.25
N GLU A 107 17.03 -7.06 -25.55
CA GLU A 107 17.53 -8.19 -24.78
C GLU A 107 16.98 -8.18 -23.35
N TRP A 108 16.12 -9.15 -23.04
CA TRP A 108 15.63 -9.41 -21.68
C TRP A 108 16.62 -10.30 -20.93
N ASP A 109 17.06 -9.89 -19.73
CA ASP A 109 17.99 -10.71 -18.93
C ASP A 109 17.31 -11.99 -18.41
N VAL A 110 15.99 -11.93 -18.21
CA VAL A 110 15.20 -13.06 -17.74
C VAL A 110 13.75 -12.92 -18.18
N VAL A 111 13.15 -14.03 -18.60
CA VAL A 111 11.71 -14.15 -18.86
C VAL A 111 11.21 -15.37 -18.08
N VAL A 112 10.28 -15.15 -17.17
CA VAL A 112 9.63 -16.20 -16.38
C VAL A 112 8.16 -16.26 -16.78
N SER A 113 7.76 -17.36 -17.43
CA SER A 113 6.39 -17.58 -17.89
C SER A 113 5.59 -18.48 -16.94
N TYR A 114 4.33 -18.76 -17.31
CA TYR A 114 3.47 -19.69 -16.59
C TYR A 114 4.12 -21.06 -16.35
N GLU A 115 4.71 -21.66 -17.39
CA GLU A 115 5.29 -23.01 -17.35
C GLU A 115 6.60 -23.09 -16.58
N ASP A 116 7.23 -21.94 -16.28
CA ASP A 116 8.52 -21.88 -15.63
C ASP A 116 8.46 -22.15 -14.13
N VAL A 117 7.28 -22.07 -13.51
CA VAL A 117 7.10 -22.20 -12.07
C VAL A 117 5.93 -23.10 -11.72
N LYS A 118 6.02 -23.78 -10.58
CA LYS A 118 4.93 -24.63 -10.08
C LYS A 118 3.73 -23.81 -9.64
N ARG A 119 3.96 -22.65 -9.01
CA ARG A 119 2.91 -21.73 -8.55
C ARG A 119 3.18 -20.36 -9.15
N THR A 120 2.35 -19.95 -10.10
CA THR A 120 2.44 -18.60 -10.67
C THR A 120 1.81 -17.55 -9.75
N LYS A 121 1.76 -16.28 -10.16
CA LYS A 121 1.14 -15.20 -9.37
C LYS A 121 -0.28 -15.61 -8.90
N PRO A 122 -0.66 -15.35 -7.64
CA PRO A 122 -0.07 -14.40 -6.69
C PRO A 122 1.07 -14.97 -5.83
N PHE A 123 1.61 -16.16 -6.14
CA PHE A 123 2.81 -16.65 -5.47
C PHE A 123 4.05 -15.93 -6.02
N GLY A 124 5.08 -15.86 -5.18
CA GLY A 124 6.36 -15.20 -5.45
C GLY A 124 7.36 -16.08 -6.21
N ASP A 125 7.02 -17.34 -6.50
CA ASP A 125 7.96 -18.34 -7.07
C ASP A 125 8.61 -17.87 -8.38
N GLY A 126 7.95 -17.02 -9.17
CA GLY A 126 8.53 -16.46 -10.39
C GLY A 126 9.58 -15.39 -10.13
N ILE A 127 9.38 -14.57 -9.10
CA ILE A 127 10.38 -13.59 -8.63
C ILE A 127 11.58 -14.36 -8.06
N ASP A 128 11.33 -15.40 -7.26
CA ASP A 128 12.39 -16.27 -6.74
C ASP A 128 13.19 -16.91 -7.88
N LYS A 129 12.51 -17.47 -8.89
CA LYS A 129 13.18 -18.07 -10.06
C LYS A 129 14.04 -17.06 -10.82
N ALA A 130 13.55 -15.83 -11.03
CA ALA A 130 14.33 -14.77 -11.66
C ALA A 130 15.55 -14.39 -10.82
N MET A 131 15.37 -14.19 -9.52
CA MET A 131 16.43 -13.86 -8.57
C MET A 131 17.54 -14.93 -8.56
N PHE A 132 17.17 -16.21 -8.45
CA PHE A 132 18.12 -17.33 -8.47
C PHE A 132 18.83 -17.46 -9.82
N GLY A 133 18.09 -17.33 -10.93
CA GLY A 133 18.66 -17.39 -12.28
C GLY A 133 19.70 -16.30 -12.55
N LEU A 134 19.54 -15.14 -11.92
CA LEU A 134 20.47 -14.00 -12.02
C LEU A 134 21.55 -13.98 -10.93
N GLY A 135 21.58 -14.98 -10.01
CA GLY A 135 22.59 -15.07 -8.96
C GLY A 135 22.48 -14.02 -7.86
N LEU A 136 21.28 -13.49 -7.62
CA LEU A 136 21.04 -12.39 -6.69
C LEU A 136 20.74 -12.86 -5.27
N LYS A 137 21.03 -11.99 -4.29
CA LYS A 137 20.94 -12.31 -2.85
C LYS A 137 19.90 -11.50 -2.08
N TYR A 138 19.52 -10.33 -2.58
CA TYR A 138 18.72 -9.36 -1.84
C TYR A 138 17.36 -9.11 -2.51
N ILE A 139 16.31 -9.70 -1.96
CA ILE A 139 14.94 -9.53 -2.46
C ILE A 139 14.44 -8.07 -2.39
N SER A 140 14.94 -7.29 -1.43
CA SER A 140 14.63 -5.85 -1.29
C SER A 140 15.21 -4.99 -2.42
N ARG A 141 16.12 -5.54 -3.25
CA ARG A 141 16.68 -4.89 -4.45
C ARG A 141 15.99 -5.34 -5.74
N ILE A 142 14.83 -5.98 -5.64
CA ILE A 142 13.99 -6.34 -6.78
C ILE A 142 12.75 -5.46 -6.76
N VAL A 143 12.35 -4.99 -7.93
CA VAL A 143 11.07 -4.32 -8.15
C VAL A 143 10.24 -5.10 -9.18
N LEU A 144 8.97 -5.33 -8.86
CA LEU A 144 7.97 -5.83 -9.80
C LEU A 144 7.06 -4.67 -10.23
N VAL A 145 6.94 -4.45 -11.53
CA VAL A 145 6.01 -3.52 -12.15
C VAL A 145 4.84 -4.32 -12.70
N GLY A 146 3.61 -3.99 -12.30
CA GLY A 146 2.39 -4.64 -12.77
C GLY A 146 1.18 -3.74 -12.61
N ASP A 147 0.08 -4.07 -13.27
CA ASP A 147 -1.15 -3.27 -13.27
C ASP A 147 -2.19 -3.79 -12.26
N GLY A 148 -2.01 -5.01 -11.77
CA GLY A 148 -3.06 -5.76 -11.08
C GLY A 148 -2.79 -6.07 -9.61
N ASN A 149 -3.85 -6.47 -8.93
CA ASN A 149 -3.79 -6.91 -7.55
C ASN A 149 -2.91 -8.16 -7.39
N VAL A 150 -2.87 -9.00 -8.43
CA VAL A 150 -2.10 -10.25 -8.42
C VAL A 150 -0.58 -9.98 -8.34
N ASP A 151 -0.11 -8.88 -8.91
CA ASP A 151 1.30 -8.47 -8.92
C ASP A 151 1.71 -7.96 -7.55
N ILE A 152 0.89 -7.10 -6.94
CA ILE A 152 1.08 -6.61 -5.57
C ILE A 152 1.18 -7.78 -4.59
N ARG A 153 0.26 -8.74 -4.69
CA ARG A 153 0.27 -9.93 -3.83
C ARG A 153 1.52 -10.80 -4.07
N SER A 154 1.94 -10.96 -5.32
CA SER A 154 3.16 -11.71 -5.66
C SER A 154 4.43 -11.05 -5.14
N ALA A 155 4.55 -9.74 -5.31
CA ALA A 155 5.67 -8.95 -4.80
C ALA A 155 5.75 -8.98 -3.27
N TYR A 156 4.62 -8.82 -2.58
CA TYR A 156 4.59 -8.93 -1.11
C TYR A 156 4.88 -10.34 -0.62
N HIS A 157 4.41 -11.37 -1.35
CA HIS A 157 4.73 -12.76 -1.03
C HIS A 157 6.22 -13.06 -1.14
N ALA A 158 6.87 -12.59 -2.22
CA ALA A 158 8.32 -12.71 -2.36
C ALA A 158 9.06 -11.82 -1.35
N GLY A 159 8.51 -10.64 -1.05
CA GLY A 159 9.10 -9.63 -0.19
C GLY A 159 9.89 -8.57 -0.93
N CYS A 160 9.58 -8.29 -2.21
CA CYS A 160 10.23 -7.26 -3.02
C CYS A 160 9.39 -5.96 -3.06
N VAL A 161 9.91 -4.93 -3.74
CA VAL A 161 9.17 -3.68 -4.01
C VAL A 161 8.16 -3.90 -5.13
N VAL A 162 7.01 -3.22 -5.08
CA VAL A 162 6.01 -3.24 -6.15
C VAL A 162 5.62 -1.85 -6.66
N VAL A 163 5.59 -1.72 -7.98
CA VAL A 163 5.03 -0.58 -8.69
C VAL A 163 3.69 -1.01 -9.26
N LEU A 164 2.64 -0.32 -8.84
CA LEU A 164 1.34 -0.39 -9.50
C LEU A 164 1.32 0.61 -10.65
N ASP A 165 1.33 0.09 -11.88
CA ASP A 165 1.21 0.88 -13.10
C ASP A 165 -0.25 0.98 -13.54
N ARG A 166 -0.79 2.21 -13.57
CA ARG A 166 -2.19 2.46 -13.94
C ARG A 166 -2.36 2.88 -15.39
N THR A 167 -1.32 2.81 -16.22
CA THR A 167 -1.35 3.28 -17.62
C THR A 167 -2.45 2.58 -18.43
N SER A 168 -2.68 1.28 -18.19
CA SER A 168 -3.73 0.50 -18.85
C SER A 168 -5.12 0.65 -18.22
N TRP A 169 -5.23 1.32 -17.07
CA TRP A 169 -6.49 1.39 -16.35
C TRP A 169 -7.49 2.28 -17.05
N SER A 170 -8.71 1.77 -17.19
CA SER A 170 -9.82 2.59 -17.70
C SER A 170 -10.18 3.70 -16.70
N ARG A 171 -10.84 4.75 -17.19
CA ARG A 171 -11.39 5.82 -16.36
C ARG A 171 -12.34 5.29 -15.26
N TRP A 172 -13.00 4.16 -15.51
CA TRP A 172 -13.92 3.53 -14.57
C TRP A 172 -13.21 2.37 -13.87
N LEU A 173 -12.93 2.55 -12.58
CA LEU A 173 -12.24 1.52 -11.79
C LEU A 173 -13.12 0.28 -11.62
N VAL A 174 -12.58 -0.87 -12.01
CA VAL A 174 -13.19 -2.18 -11.78
C VAL A 174 -12.76 -2.75 -10.43
N ARG A 175 -13.37 -3.87 -10.03
CA ARG A 175 -13.11 -4.50 -8.72
C ARG A 175 -11.64 -4.80 -8.47
N ASP A 176 -10.89 -5.23 -9.49
CA ASP A 176 -9.46 -5.52 -9.32
C ASP A 176 -8.66 -4.25 -9.02
N ASN A 177 -8.94 -3.14 -9.72
CA ASN A 177 -8.30 -1.85 -9.45
C ASN A 177 -8.50 -1.40 -8.00
N TRP A 178 -9.72 -1.52 -7.48
CA TRP A 178 -10.00 -1.20 -6.07
C TRP A 178 -9.20 -2.09 -5.12
N ARG A 179 -9.12 -3.40 -5.40
CA ARG A 179 -8.31 -4.34 -4.60
C ARG A 179 -6.83 -3.99 -4.64
N SER A 180 -6.30 -3.60 -5.80
CA SER A 180 -4.91 -3.14 -5.92
C SER A 180 -4.62 -1.97 -5.00
N LEU A 181 -5.50 -0.96 -4.98
CA LEU A 181 -5.35 0.21 -4.10
C LEU A 181 -5.53 -0.15 -2.62
N GLU A 182 -6.42 -1.09 -2.28
CA GLU A 182 -6.63 -1.55 -0.90
C GLU A 182 -5.40 -2.25 -0.30
N HIS A 183 -4.55 -2.86 -1.13
CA HIS A 183 -3.26 -3.42 -0.71
C HIS A 183 -2.13 -2.38 -0.60
N MET A 184 -2.41 -1.11 -0.94
CA MET A 184 -1.49 0.02 -0.83
C MET A 184 -0.09 -0.33 -1.38
N PRO A 185 0.11 -0.45 -2.71
CA PRO A 185 1.40 -0.81 -3.34
C PRO A 185 2.54 0.12 -2.91
N ASP A 186 3.82 -0.22 -3.09
CA ASP A 186 4.90 0.72 -2.70
C ASP A 186 4.84 2.01 -3.50
N VAL A 187 4.67 1.88 -4.80
CA VAL A 187 4.64 2.97 -5.75
C VAL A 187 3.37 2.86 -6.60
N ILE A 188 2.79 4.01 -6.94
CA ILE A 188 1.71 4.12 -7.91
C ILE A 188 2.18 5.10 -8.99
N ILE A 189 2.17 4.66 -10.24
CA ILE A 189 2.48 5.52 -11.40
C ILE A 189 1.28 5.55 -12.37
N ASP A 190 1.17 6.65 -13.11
CA ASP A 190 0.10 6.88 -14.10
C ASP A 190 0.62 6.87 -15.54
N LYS A 191 1.93 6.79 -15.71
CA LYS A 191 2.59 6.71 -17.00
C LYS A 191 3.91 5.97 -16.89
N PRO A 192 4.36 5.29 -17.95
CA PRO A 192 5.59 4.51 -17.98
C PRO A 192 6.86 5.32 -17.65
N SER A 193 6.91 6.59 -18.09
CA SER A 193 8.11 7.43 -17.91
C SER A 193 8.40 7.81 -16.46
N ASP A 194 7.42 7.68 -15.55
CA ASP A 194 7.67 7.88 -14.12
C ASP A 194 8.56 6.77 -13.54
N LEU A 195 8.65 5.61 -14.21
CA LEU A 195 9.48 4.49 -13.76
C LEU A 195 10.96 4.85 -13.63
N LEU A 196 11.49 5.79 -14.44
CA LEU A 196 12.88 6.24 -14.31
C LEU A 196 13.15 6.83 -12.93
N ARG A 197 12.24 7.67 -12.43
CA ARG A 197 12.32 8.26 -11.07
C ARG A 197 12.12 7.22 -9.98
N VAL A 198 11.33 6.19 -10.26
CA VAL A 198 11.11 5.08 -9.32
C VAL A 198 12.37 4.21 -9.20
N ILE A 199 13.05 3.93 -10.33
CA ILE A 199 14.30 3.18 -10.33
C ILE A 199 15.40 3.98 -9.63
N GLU A 200 15.42 5.30 -9.80
CA GLU A 200 16.35 6.20 -9.12
C GLU A 200 16.11 6.22 -7.60
N ASP A 201 14.87 6.48 -7.16
CA ASP A 201 14.51 6.39 -5.75
C ASP A 201 12.99 6.18 -5.53
N TYR A 202 12.58 4.92 -5.39
CA TYR A 202 11.19 4.56 -5.11
C TYR A 202 10.67 5.10 -3.77
N ARG A 203 11.55 5.42 -2.81
CA ARG A 203 11.15 5.84 -1.46
C ARG A 203 10.41 7.18 -1.48
N CYS A 204 10.65 8.01 -2.49
CA CYS A 204 9.92 9.25 -2.73
C CYS A 204 8.41 9.04 -2.98
N PHE A 205 8.01 7.83 -3.38
CA PHE A 205 6.63 7.48 -3.72
C PHE A 205 5.89 6.77 -2.59
N LEU A 206 6.60 6.40 -1.51
CA LEU A 206 6.02 5.69 -0.38
C LEU A 206 4.96 6.54 0.35
N PRO A 207 4.06 5.87 1.11
CA PRO A 207 3.23 6.56 2.10
C PRO A 207 4.07 7.45 3.02
N ASP A 208 3.50 8.57 3.43
CA ASP A 208 4.26 9.67 4.04
C ASP A 208 5.07 9.27 5.27
N LEU A 209 4.51 8.46 6.17
CA LEU A 209 5.23 8.01 7.36
C LEU A 209 6.38 7.08 7.00
N GLU A 210 6.18 6.14 6.07
CA GLU A 210 7.24 5.25 5.62
C GLU A 210 8.38 6.04 4.98
N ARG A 211 8.07 6.97 4.09
CA ARG A 211 9.04 7.88 3.44
C ARG A 211 9.88 8.63 4.48
N ARG A 212 9.25 9.18 5.51
CA ARG A 212 9.93 9.90 6.60
C ARG A 212 10.83 9.00 7.43
N LEU A 213 10.40 7.77 7.73
CA LEU A 213 11.25 6.78 8.41
C LEU A 213 12.47 6.35 7.58
N TYR A 214 12.43 6.57 6.26
CA TYR A 214 13.60 6.45 5.39
C TYR A 214 14.45 7.74 5.30
N GLY A 215 14.10 8.80 6.04
CA GLY A 215 14.80 10.09 6.02
C GLY A 215 14.59 10.90 4.73
N VAL A 216 13.69 10.46 3.86
CA VAL A 216 13.46 11.09 2.55
C VAL A 216 12.65 12.36 2.74
N GLN A 217 13.06 13.45 2.08
CA GLN A 217 12.40 14.76 2.14
C GLN A 217 11.29 14.90 1.10
N GLY A 218 10.47 15.96 1.20
CA GLY A 218 9.36 16.24 0.27
C GLY A 218 7.98 15.86 0.82
N SER A 219 7.00 15.75 -0.08
CA SER A 219 5.61 15.39 0.24
C SER A 219 5.38 13.90 0.01
N GLY A 220 4.93 13.18 1.02
CA GLY A 220 4.46 11.80 0.85
C GLY A 220 2.98 11.73 0.50
N ARG A 221 2.54 10.52 0.15
CA ARG A 221 1.12 10.25 -0.10
C ARG A 221 0.41 9.68 1.12
N TYR A 222 -0.91 9.85 1.16
CA TYR A 222 -1.78 9.23 2.15
C TYR A 222 -2.80 8.39 1.40
N ASP A 223 -2.78 7.08 1.63
CA ASP A 223 -3.66 6.18 0.89
C ASP A 223 -5.05 6.14 1.52
N ARG A 224 -6.08 6.17 0.68
CA ARG A 224 -7.49 6.11 1.08
C ARG A 224 -8.03 4.71 0.84
N VAL A 225 -8.32 3.99 1.92
CA VAL A 225 -8.87 2.62 1.89
C VAL A 225 -10.35 2.67 2.28
N ASN A 226 -11.21 2.14 1.42
CA ASN A 226 -12.63 2.02 1.70
C ASN A 226 -12.89 0.76 2.54
N LYS A 227 -13.45 0.92 3.73
CA LYS A 227 -13.89 -0.20 4.58
C LYS A 227 -15.41 -0.24 4.64
N PHE A 228 -15.94 -1.45 4.74
CA PHE A 228 -17.38 -1.70 4.76
C PHE A 228 -17.77 -2.33 6.08
N LEU A 229 -18.87 -1.84 6.64
CA LEU A 229 -19.56 -2.50 7.73
C LEU A 229 -20.15 -3.82 7.19
N PRO A 230 -19.91 -4.98 7.81
CA PRO A 230 -20.50 -6.24 7.36
C PRO A 230 -22.03 -6.22 7.43
N LYS A 231 -22.70 -6.90 6.49
CA LYS A 231 -24.17 -6.95 6.43
C LYS A 231 -24.76 -7.58 7.70
N GLU A 232 -24.04 -8.54 8.27
CA GLU A 232 -24.40 -9.28 9.49
C GLU A 232 -24.52 -8.39 10.73
N VAL A 233 -23.88 -7.22 10.73
CA VAL A 233 -23.96 -6.21 11.81
C VAL A 233 -24.69 -4.95 11.37
N GLY A 234 -25.55 -5.06 10.34
CA GLY A 234 -26.38 -3.96 9.83
C GLY A 234 -25.66 -3.02 8.86
N GLY A 235 -24.56 -3.45 8.24
CA GLY A 235 -23.88 -2.70 7.19
C GLY A 235 -24.61 -2.69 5.85
N ASP A 236 -24.34 -1.64 5.07
CA ASP A 236 -24.85 -1.43 3.72
C ASP A 236 -23.69 -1.41 2.70
N SER A 237 -23.97 -0.93 1.48
CA SER A 237 -22.96 -0.77 0.42
C SER A 237 -22.16 0.53 0.53
N LYS A 238 -22.38 1.35 1.57
CA LYS A 238 -21.69 2.64 1.73
C LYS A 238 -20.33 2.43 2.39
N PRO A 239 -19.22 2.75 1.70
CA PRO A 239 -17.91 2.64 2.30
C PRO A 239 -17.66 3.77 3.30
N VAL A 240 -16.93 3.45 4.36
CA VAL A 240 -16.23 4.42 5.21
C VAL A 240 -14.80 4.53 4.72
N ALA A 241 -14.40 5.72 4.30
CA ALA A 241 -13.03 6.00 3.92
C ALA A 241 -12.14 6.11 5.16
N ILE A 242 -11.06 5.33 5.18
CA ILE A 242 -10.00 5.44 6.17
C ILE A 242 -8.72 5.81 5.43
N PHE A 243 -8.16 6.97 5.78
CA PHE A 243 -6.85 7.38 5.30
C PHE A 243 -5.76 6.68 6.11
N SER A 244 -4.58 6.49 5.52
CA SER A 244 -3.44 5.97 6.24
C SER A 244 -2.12 6.65 5.88
N CYS A 245 -1.27 6.82 6.91
CA CYS A 245 0.07 7.38 6.76
C CYS A 245 1.10 6.35 6.26
N GLY A 246 0.79 5.05 6.39
CA GLY A 246 1.64 3.96 5.95
C GLY A 246 1.02 2.58 6.16
N ARG A 247 1.82 1.54 6.04
CA ARG A 247 1.36 0.15 6.10
C ARG A 247 1.98 -0.59 7.27
N SER A 248 1.29 -1.62 7.73
CA SER A 248 1.85 -2.59 8.68
C SER A 248 1.60 -4.01 8.16
N PHE A 249 2.66 -4.79 8.02
CA PHE A 249 2.56 -6.16 7.55
C PHE A 249 2.36 -7.12 8.73
N SER A 250 1.23 -7.86 8.71
CA SER A 250 0.88 -8.85 9.73
C SER A 250 1.82 -10.05 9.75
N ASN A 251 1.89 -10.76 10.89
CA ASN A 251 2.70 -11.96 11.08
C ASN A 251 2.15 -13.22 10.37
N TYR A 252 1.93 -13.14 9.06
CA TYR A 252 1.60 -14.27 8.20
C TYR A 252 2.85 -14.75 7.47
N LYS A 253 2.93 -16.06 7.20
CA LYS A 253 4.02 -16.66 6.42
C LYS A 253 4.15 -16.03 5.03
N SER A 254 3.02 -15.67 4.42
CA SER A 254 2.97 -15.01 3.12
C SER A 254 3.53 -13.58 3.12
N LEU A 255 3.91 -13.01 4.26
CA LEU A 255 4.50 -11.67 4.39
C LEU A 255 5.85 -11.69 5.09
N GLU A 256 6.40 -12.87 5.38
CA GLU A 256 7.60 -13.04 6.21
C GLU A 256 8.78 -12.23 5.70
N TRP A 257 9.09 -12.36 4.41
CA TRP A 257 10.22 -11.68 3.78
C TRP A 257 10.05 -10.18 3.71
N ARG A 258 8.82 -9.72 3.42
CA ARG A 258 8.52 -8.30 3.38
C ARG A 258 8.72 -7.64 4.74
N ARG A 259 8.31 -8.31 5.82
CA ARG A 259 8.43 -7.78 7.19
C ARG A 259 9.85 -7.59 7.66
N LYS A 260 10.79 -8.44 7.21
CA LYS A 260 12.19 -8.42 7.66
C LYS A 260 12.91 -7.09 7.41
N TRP A 261 12.42 -6.27 6.49
CA TRP A 261 13.05 -4.99 6.15
C TRP A 261 12.08 -3.81 6.14
N HIS A 262 10.82 -3.98 6.56
CA HIS A 262 9.82 -2.92 6.53
C HIS A 262 9.85 -2.03 7.78
N LYS A 263 10.50 -0.86 7.68
CA LYS A 263 10.73 0.08 8.79
C LYS A 263 9.50 0.45 9.62
N LEU A 264 8.36 0.75 8.99
CA LEU A 264 7.16 1.14 9.77
C LEU A 264 6.58 -0.06 10.56
N SER A 265 6.68 -1.28 10.04
CA SER A 265 6.24 -2.46 10.80
C SER A 265 7.14 -2.73 12.01
N GLU A 266 8.44 -2.49 11.87
CA GLU A 266 9.40 -2.52 12.98
C GLU A 266 9.10 -1.40 13.99
N SER A 267 8.97 -0.16 13.52
CA SER A 267 8.66 1.00 14.36
C SER A 267 7.38 0.82 15.19
N ILE A 268 6.29 0.32 14.58
CA ILE A 268 5.05 0.00 15.31
C ILE A 268 5.28 -1.05 16.40
N GLN A 269 6.08 -2.08 16.12
CA GLN A 269 6.34 -3.15 17.05
C GLN A 269 7.22 -2.69 18.23
N GLU A 270 8.20 -1.84 17.98
CA GLU A 270 9.07 -1.24 19.01
C GLU A 270 8.30 -0.28 19.92
N HIS A 271 7.31 0.43 19.37
CA HIS A 271 6.53 1.43 20.11
C HIS A 271 5.24 0.87 20.72
N LYS A 272 5.04 -0.46 20.73
CA LYS A 272 3.77 -1.08 21.12
C LYS A 272 3.23 -0.62 22.48
N ASP A 273 4.13 -0.43 23.43
CA ASP A 273 3.83 0.00 24.81
C ASP A 273 4.49 1.37 25.14
N SER A 274 4.92 2.13 24.12
CA SER A 274 5.55 3.44 24.30
C SER A 274 4.52 4.56 24.44
N GLU A 275 4.84 5.54 25.27
CA GLU A 275 4.13 6.83 25.37
C GLU A 275 4.89 7.96 24.67
N ASN A 276 6.09 7.67 24.17
CA ASN A 276 6.91 8.60 23.40
C ASN A 276 7.08 8.07 21.98
N PHE A 277 6.72 8.89 21.00
CA PHE A 277 6.74 8.55 19.59
C PHE A 277 7.81 9.35 18.85
N ALA A 278 8.34 8.75 17.79
CA ALA A 278 9.31 9.41 16.93
C ALA A 278 8.68 10.60 16.17
N ASP A 279 9.48 11.64 15.90
CA ASP A 279 9.03 12.87 15.26
C ASP A 279 8.40 12.61 13.89
N GLU A 280 8.85 11.59 13.17
CA GLU A 280 8.29 11.20 11.86
C GLU A 280 6.80 10.88 11.93
N TRP A 281 6.34 10.29 13.04
CA TRP A 281 4.92 9.98 13.25
C TRP A 281 4.10 11.25 13.41
N ILE A 282 4.61 12.19 14.23
CA ILE A 282 3.97 13.48 14.50
C ILE A 282 3.91 14.32 13.22
N GLU A 283 5.04 14.45 12.52
CA GLU A 283 5.15 15.22 11.29
C GLU A 283 4.32 14.65 10.14
N SER A 284 4.11 13.32 10.10
CA SER A 284 3.21 12.72 9.11
C SER A 284 1.75 13.09 9.37
N VAL A 285 1.28 13.05 10.62
CA VAL A 285 -0.09 13.50 10.95
C VAL A 285 -0.27 15.00 10.74
N ARG A 286 0.73 15.83 11.07
CA ARG A 286 0.71 17.28 10.77
C ARG A 286 0.62 17.53 9.25
N GLY A 287 1.38 16.76 8.47
CA GLY A 287 1.32 16.78 7.00
C GLY A 287 -0.08 16.42 6.49
N PHE A 288 -0.69 15.37 7.04
CA PHE A 288 -2.05 14.95 6.72
C PHE A 288 -3.06 16.06 6.99
N ILE A 289 -3.01 16.64 8.20
CA ILE A 289 -3.90 17.74 8.62
C ILE A 289 -3.77 18.93 7.65
N SER A 290 -2.53 19.31 7.34
CA SER A 290 -2.23 20.44 6.44
C SER A 290 -2.72 20.19 5.01
N ALA A 291 -2.67 18.94 4.52
CA ALA A 291 -3.12 18.58 3.19
C ALA A 291 -4.65 18.50 3.08
N HIS A 292 -5.33 17.95 4.09
CA HIS A 292 -6.77 17.60 4.02
C HIS A 292 -7.70 18.64 4.66
N PHE A 293 -7.19 19.47 5.57
CA PHE A 293 -7.98 20.46 6.31
C PHE A 293 -7.53 21.90 6.03
N ARG A 294 -7.06 22.17 4.79
CA ARG A 294 -6.63 23.52 4.38
C ARG A 294 -7.69 24.56 4.76
N PRO A 295 -7.30 25.70 5.38
CA PRO A 295 -8.22 26.77 5.69
C PRO A 295 -8.87 27.27 4.39
N MET A 296 -10.15 26.93 4.20
CA MET A 296 -10.99 27.69 3.28
C MET A 296 -11.26 29.07 3.89
N LEU A 297 -11.88 29.97 3.12
CA LEU A 297 -12.24 31.34 3.50
C LEU A 297 -13.08 31.48 4.81
N PHE A 298 -13.50 30.37 5.41
CA PHE A 298 -14.21 30.28 6.68
C PHE A 298 -13.33 29.57 7.72
N SER A 299 -13.30 30.08 8.95
CA SER A 299 -12.54 29.51 10.07
C SER A 299 -12.74 27.99 10.17
N SER A 300 -11.72 27.21 9.83
CA SER A 300 -11.74 25.76 9.99
C SER A 300 -11.52 25.45 11.47
N ASN A 301 -12.58 25.08 12.19
CA ASN A 301 -12.49 24.59 13.57
C ASN A 301 -12.36 23.05 13.52
N LEU A 302 -11.12 22.57 13.52
CA LEU A 302 -10.79 21.14 13.51
C LEU A 302 -10.61 20.65 14.94
N MET A 303 -11.35 19.61 15.30
CA MET A 303 -11.09 18.83 16.50
C MET A 303 -10.32 17.56 16.12
N VAL A 304 -9.26 17.25 16.85
CA VAL A 304 -8.51 16.00 16.72
C VAL A 304 -8.71 15.18 17.99
N THR A 305 -9.11 13.92 17.79
CA THR A 305 -9.28 12.92 18.85
C THR A 305 -8.70 11.60 18.39
N VAL A 306 -8.56 10.66 19.31
CA VAL A 306 -8.09 9.30 19.03
C VAL A 306 -9.16 8.26 19.32
N VAL A 307 -8.99 7.06 18.77
CA VAL A 307 -9.63 5.87 19.31
C VAL A 307 -9.06 5.63 20.71
N PRO A 308 -9.89 5.53 21.75
CA PRO A 308 -9.42 5.49 23.12
C PRO A 308 -8.71 4.17 23.42
N HIS A 309 -7.80 4.20 24.39
CA HIS A 309 -7.27 2.97 24.96
C HIS A 309 -8.37 2.12 25.60
N ARG A 310 -8.12 0.81 25.66
CA ARG A 310 -9.01 -0.13 26.35
C ARG A 310 -8.69 -0.10 27.86
N PRO A 311 -9.66 -0.32 28.75
CA PRO A 311 -9.41 -0.39 30.19
C PRO A 311 -8.27 -1.35 30.53
N GLY A 312 -7.36 -0.90 31.41
CA GLY A 312 -6.18 -1.66 31.83
C GLY A 312 -5.03 -1.73 30.80
N ARG A 313 -5.07 -0.92 29.73
CA ARG A 313 -3.97 -0.78 28.76
C ARG A 313 -3.34 0.60 28.85
N THR A 314 -2.09 0.71 28.42
CA THR A 314 -1.38 1.98 28.29
C THR A 314 -2.14 2.93 27.34
N PRO A 315 -2.36 4.20 27.72
CA PRO A 315 -3.07 5.20 26.92
C PRO A 315 -2.19 5.76 25.79
N ARG A 316 -1.71 4.85 24.92
CA ARG A 316 -0.67 5.12 23.94
C ARG A 316 -1.09 6.17 22.89
N LEU A 317 -2.32 6.09 22.36
CA LEU A 317 -2.78 7.06 21.37
C LEU A 317 -3.09 8.42 22.00
N GLU A 318 -3.52 8.45 23.26
CA GLU A 318 -3.68 9.70 24.01
C GLU A 318 -2.33 10.38 24.24
N ALA A 319 -1.28 9.62 24.59
CA ALA A 319 0.08 10.14 24.68
C ALA A 319 0.59 10.68 23.33
N PHE A 320 0.32 9.96 22.22
CA PHE A 320 0.58 10.46 20.86
C PHE A 320 -0.14 11.78 20.58
N LEU A 321 -1.42 11.88 20.96
CA LEU A 321 -2.22 13.09 20.76
C LEU A 321 -1.67 14.27 21.55
N ASP A 322 -1.16 14.04 22.77
CA ASP A 322 -0.49 15.07 23.58
C ASP A 322 0.79 15.57 22.90
N GLN A 323 1.63 14.67 22.36
CA GLN A 323 2.80 15.08 21.58
C GLN A 323 2.42 15.86 20.32
N LEU A 324 1.38 15.43 19.62
CA LEU A 324 0.86 16.13 18.45
C LEU A 324 0.35 17.53 18.85
N SER A 325 -0.36 17.66 19.97
CA SER A 325 -0.83 18.94 20.49
C SER A 325 0.34 19.90 20.75
N ARG A 326 1.38 19.44 21.45
CA ARG A 326 2.60 20.24 21.73
C ARG A 326 3.27 20.70 20.45
N SER A 327 3.35 19.86 19.43
CA SER A 327 3.92 20.27 18.12
C SER A 327 3.18 21.46 17.48
N TYR A 328 1.88 21.65 17.76
CA TYR A 328 1.10 22.79 17.28
C TYR A 328 1.21 24.03 18.17
N GLU A 329 1.62 23.86 19.43
CA GLU A 329 2.03 24.98 20.28
C GLU A 329 3.37 25.54 19.80
N ASP A 330 4.32 24.66 19.46
CA ASP A 330 5.65 25.03 18.96
C ASP A 330 5.61 25.58 17.52
N ALA A 331 4.80 24.96 16.66
CA ALA A 331 4.64 25.35 15.26
C ALA A 331 3.15 25.40 14.86
N PRO A 332 2.46 26.52 15.14
CA PRO A 332 1.02 26.68 14.86
C PRO A 332 0.67 26.69 13.37
N LEU A 333 -0.59 26.36 13.06
CA LEU A 333 -1.15 26.62 11.72
C LEU A 333 -1.24 28.13 11.44
N PRO A 334 -1.35 28.53 10.15
CA PRO A 334 -1.62 29.91 9.78
C PRO A 334 -2.85 30.49 10.52
N LYS A 335 -2.80 31.79 10.87
CA LYS A 335 -3.70 32.52 11.80
C LYS A 335 -5.23 32.37 11.61
N LYS A 336 -5.72 31.73 10.54
CA LYS A 336 -7.16 31.53 10.25
C LYS A 336 -7.68 30.11 10.54
N SER A 337 -6.83 29.19 10.99
CA SER A 337 -7.21 27.83 11.38
C SER A 337 -7.06 27.64 12.89
N SER A 338 -8.06 27.03 13.53
CA SER A 338 -7.96 26.57 14.92
C SER A 338 -8.01 25.05 14.94
N VAL A 339 -7.00 24.42 15.54
CA VAL A 339 -6.99 22.99 15.84
C VAL A 339 -7.05 22.82 17.35
N VAL A 340 -7.94 21.96 17.82
CA VAL A 340 -8.07 21.62 19.23
C VAL A 340 -7.95 20.11 19.40
N PHE A 341 -7.33 19.69 20.49
CA PHE A 341 -7.01 18.29 20.77
C PHE A 341 -7.78 17.84 22.02
N TYR A 342 -8.49 16.71 21.91
CA TYR A 342 -9.18 16.08 23.04
C TYR A 342 -9.00 14.57 22.96
N GLY A 343 -8.28 13.98 23.92
CA GLY A 343 -8.06 12.53 23.98
C GLY A 343 -9.23 11.73 24.53
N ASP A 344 -10.21 12.39 25.15
CA ASP A 344 -11.27 11.75 25.93
C ASP A 344 -12.69 11.96 25.37
N VAL A 345 -12.80 12.25 24.07
CA VAL A 345 -14.11 12.40 23.38
C VAL A 345 -14.86 11.07 23.32
N LEU A 346 -14.12 9.98 23.07
CA LEU A 346 -14.61 8.62 22.99
C LEU A 346 -14.12 7.83 24.21
N ALA A 347 -14.84 6.77 24.58
CA ALA A 347 -14.41 5.83 25.61
C ALA A 347 -14.92 4.41 25.32
N PHE A 348 -14.23 3.42 25.88
CA PHE A 348 -14.70 2.03 25.92
C PHE A 348 -15.31 1.70 27.28
N LYS A 349 -16.34 0.84 27.27
CA LYS A 349 -16.81 0.14 28.47
C LYS A 349 -15.81 -0.93 28.92
N ASP A 350 -15.84 -1.29 30.20
CA ASP A 350 -14.99 -2.33 30.81
C ASP A 350 -15.14 -3.71 30.16
N SER A 351 -16.29 -4.00 29.54
CA SER A 351 -16.56 -5.26 28.85
C SER A 351 -15.89 -5.42 27.48
N VAL A 352 -15.14 -4.41 27.01
CA VAL A 352 -14.52 -4.46 25.68
C VAL A 352 -13.41 -5.52 25.61
N LYS A 353 -13.46 -6.40 24.61
CA LYS A 353 -12.48 -7.49 24.42
C LYS A 353 -11.33 -7.12 23.50
N SER A 354 -10.11 -7.57 23.77
CA SER A 354 -8.95 -7.36 22.90
C SER A 354 -9.04 -8.16 21.61
N ASN A 355 -8.96 -7.49 20.46
CA ASN A 355 -9.03 -8.16 19.16
C ASN A 355 -7.91 -9.20 18.94
N HIS A 356 -6.69 -8.94 19.43
CA HIS A 356 -5.55 -9.84 19.27
C HIS A 356 -5.41 -10.86 20.41
N GLY A 357 -5.78 -10.48 21.63
CA GLY A 357 -5.69 -11.37 22.79
C GLY A 357 -6.80 -12.42 22.82
N ASP A 358 -7.99 -12.05 22.34
CA ASP A 358 -9.19 -12.89 22.41
C ASP A 358 -9.54 -13.55 21.06
N PHE A 359 -8.64 -13.47 20.07
CA PHE A 359 -8.75 -14.10 18.74
C PHE A 359 -10.08 -13.85 18.01
N LEU A 360 -10.65 -12.65 18.16
CA LEU A 360 -11.96 -12.34 17.61
C LEU A 360 -11.97 -12.40 16.07
N GLY A 361 -12.96 -13.11 15.55
CA GLY A 361 -13.28 -13.15 14.13
C GLY A 361 -13.68 -11.77 13.59
N ARG A 362 -13.83 -11.64 12.26
CA ARG A 362 -14.19 -10.35 11.64
C ARG A 362 -15.51 -9.79 12.21
N ILE A 363 -16.58 -10.58 12.22
CA ILE A 363 -17.91 -10.15 12.68
C ILE A 363 -17.88 -9.80 14.17
N GLU A 364 -17.27 -10.66 14.99
CA GLU A 364 -17.12 -10.45 16.43
C GLU A 364 -16.37 -9.16 16.75
N ARG A 365 -15.35 -8.79 15.97
CA ARG A 365 -14.67 -7.49 16.11
C ARG A 365 -15.62 -6.31 15.91
N PHE A 366 -16.54 -6.39 14.96
CA PHE A 366 -17.52 -5.31 14.76
C PHE A 366 -18.53 -5.26 15.92
N THR A 367 -19.10 -6.39 16.33
CA THR A 367 -20.04 -6.44 17.46
C THR A 367 -19.41 -5.95 18.75
N ASN A 368 -18.19 -6.40 19.06
CA ASN A 368 -17.45 -5.98 20.24
C ASN A 368 -17.23 -4.47 20.30
N ILE A 369 -16.89 -3.82 19.17
CA ILE A 369 -16.74 -2.37 19.15
C ILE A 369 -18.09 -1.67 19.25
N GLN A 370 -19.11 -2.15 18.53
CA GLN A 370 -20.47 -1.59 18.55
C GLN A 370 -21.07 -1.51 19.95
N GLU A 371 -20.89 -2.56 20.75
CA GLU A 371 -21.51 -2.64 22.08
C GLU A 371 -20.76 -1.83 23.15
N ASN A 372 -19.48 -1.53 22.92
CA ASN A 372 -18.58 -1.03 23.95
C ASN A 372 -17.99 0.35 23.68
N LEU A 373 -17.91 0.82 22.43
CA LEU A 373 -17.45 2.17 22.12
C LEU A 373 -18.61 3.17 22.29
N TYR A 374 -18.37 4.30 22.95
CA TYR A 374 -19.36 5.36 23.09
C TYR A 374 -18.73 6.75 23.12
N VAL A 375 -19.55 7.77 22.87
CA VAL A 375 -19.14 9.19 23.00
C VAL A 375 -19.24 9.60 24.46
N LYS A 376 -18.10 9.87 25.10
CA LYS A 376 -18.00 10.33 26.49
C LYS A 376 -18.29 11.82 26.62
N ARG A 377 -17.83 12.63 25.66
CA ARG A 377 -17.93 14.10 25.69
C ARG A 377 -18.74 14.69 24.54
N GLY A 378 -20.00 14.28 24.44
CA GLY A 378 -20.91 14.72 23.37
C GLY A 378 -21.17 16.23 23.39
N GLU A 379 -20.98 16.90 24.52
CA GLU A 379 -21.10 18.36 24.64
C GLU A 379 -20.12 19.12 23.76
N LEU A 380 -18.93 18.55 23.50
CA LEU A 380 -17.89 19.17 22.66
C LEU A 380 -18.23 19.14 21.17
N LEU A 381 -19.16 18.28 20.77
CA LEU A 381 -19.53 18.04 19.36
C LEU A 381 -20.61 19.01 18.87
N LYS A 382 -21.23 19.75 19.80
CA LYS A 382 -22.16 20.83 19.50
C LYS A 382 -21.43 21.89 18.67
N GLN A 383 -22.13 22.53 17.73
CA GLN A 383 -21.63 23.54 16.77
C GLN A 383 -21.01 23.02 15.46
N ARG A 384 -21.41 21.82 14.97
CA ARG A 384 -21.04 21.36 13.62
C ARG A 384 -19.52 21.35 13.35
N ARG A 385 -18.75 20.84 14.30
CA ARG A 385 -17.28 20.75 14.18
C ARG A 385 -16.87 19.66 13.18
N ARG A 386 -15.76 19.89 12.48
CA ARG A 386 -15.06 18.84 11.72
C ARG A 386 -14.14 18.10 12.67
N ILE A 387 -14.08 16.78 12.54
CA ILE A 387 -13.31 15.92 13.44
C ILE A 387 -12.35 15.05 12.63
N LEU A 388 -11.12 14.97 13.11
CA LEU A 388 -10.17 13.93 12.75
C LEU A 388 -10.10 12.92 13.88
N VAL A 389 -10.42 11.66 13.59
CA VAL A 389 -10.23 10.53 14.52
C VAL A 389 -9.05 9.71 14.06
N ILE A 390 -8.08 9.50 14.96
CA ILE A 390 -6.86 8.75 14.69
C ILE A 390 -6.89 7.40 15.41
N ASP A 391 -6.55 6.34 14.69
CA ASP A 391 -6.28 5.00 15.24
C ASP A 391 -4.83 4.61 14.97
N ASP A 392 -4.30 3.64 15.71
CA ASP A 392 -2.93 3.17 15.56
C ASP A 392 -2.83 2.32 14.26
N VAL A 393 -3.23 1.05 14.35
CA VAL A 393 -3.21 0.11 13.23
C VAL A 393 -4.61 -0.36 12.89
N SER A 394 -5.09 0.01 11.70
CA SER A 394 -6.41 -0.40 11.21
C SER A 394 -6.37 -1.74 10.48
N THR A 395 -7.13 -2.71 10.97
CA THR A 395 -7.31 -4.02 10.30
C THR A 395 -8.64 -4.07 9.55
N THR A 396 -9.73 -4.35 10.25
CA THR A 396 -11.10 -4.31 9.71
C THR A 396 -11.64 -2.89 9.60
N GLY A 397 -11.04 -1.93 10.31
CA GLY A 397 -11.55 -0.57 10.45
C GLY A 397 -12.70 -0.42 11.44
N ALA A 398 -13.06 -1.46 12.21
CA ALA A 398 -14.23 -1.44 13.08
C ALA A 398 -14.25 -0.25 14.06
N SER A 399 -13.14 0.03 14.75
CA SER A 399 -13.01 1.16 15.67
C SER A 399 -13.29 2.49 14.99
N LEU A 400 -12.65 2.75 13.85
CA LEU A 400 -12.81 3.99 13.08
C LEU A 400 -14.21 4.12 12.45
N ILE A 401 -14.80 3.02 11.97
CA ILE A 401 -16.16 3.01 11.42
C ILE A 401 -17.17 3.41 12.49
N TYR A 402 -17.12 2.79 13.67
CA TYR A 402 -18.04 3.10 14.75
C TYR A 402 -17.75 4.44 15.41
N ALA A 403 -16.49 4.86 15.52
CA ALA A 403 -16.13 6.20 15.95
C ALA A 403 -16.76 7.26 15.05
N LYS A 404 -16.63 7.13 13.72
CA LYS A 404 -17.30 8.03 12.76
C LYS A 404 -18.80 8.05 12.97
N LYS A 405 -19.44 6.86 12.99
CA LYS A 405 -20.88 6.73 13.17
C LYS A 405 -21.36 7.45 14.45
N TYR A 406 -20.75 7.16 15.60
CA TYR A 406 -21.21 7.70 16.88
C TYR A 406 -20.91 9.19 17.05
N LEU A 407 -19.81 9.69 16.50
CA LEU A 407 -19.51 11.12 16.51
C LEU A 407 -20.49 11.91 15.63
N GLU A 408 -20.84 11.39 14.44
CA GLU A 408 -21.86 11.99 13.56
C GLU A 408 -23.25 11.97 14.22
N GLU A 409 -23.65 10.84 14.81
CA GLU A 409 -24.91 10.73 15.57
C GLU A 409 -24.96 11.69 16.78
N ALA A 410 -23.80 11.96 17.40
CA ALA A 410 -23.69 12.90 18.50
C ALA A 410 -23.53 14.38 18.08
N GLY A 411 -23.57 14.68 16.77
CA GLY A 411 -23.67 16.05 16.24
C GLY A 411 -22.44 16.60 15.52
N ALA A 412 -21.40 15.77 15.28
CA ALA A 412 -20.28 16.16 14.42
C ALA A 412 -20.76 16.47 12.99
N PHE A 413 -20.17 17.47 12.34
CA PHE A 413 -20.55 17.85 10.97
C PHE A 413 -19.94 16.94 9.92
N ASP A 414 -18.65 16.63 10.10
CA ASP A 414 -17.89 15.72 9.25
C ASP A 414 -16.80 15.06 10.08
N VAL A 415 -16.59 13.77 9.85
CA VAL A 415 -15.59 12.97 10.56
C VAL A 415 -14.69 12.28 9.54
N THR A 416 -13.42 12.65 9.57
CA THR A 416 -12.35 12.00 8.80
C THR A 416 -11.66 10.96 9.67
N CYS A 417 -11.50 9.76 9.14
CA CYS A 417 -10.80 8.67 9.82
C CYS A 417 -9.38 8.54 9.29
N LEU A 418 -8.40 8.54 10.20
CA LEU A 418 -7.00 8.32 9.89
C LEU A 418 -6.49 7.14 10.72
N SER A 419 -5.69 6.28 10.11
CA SER A 419 -4.88 5.30 10.82
C SER A 419 -3.41 5.63 10.62
N ILE A 420 -2.58 5.50 11.65
CA ILE A 420 -1.13 5.60 11.47
C ILE A 420 -0.68 4.58 10.43
N ALA A 421 -1.14 3.34 10.54
CA ALA A 421 -0.89 2.32 9.53
C ALA A 421 -2.11 1.45 9.19
N MET A 422 -2.28 1.13 7.91
CA MET A 422 -3.22 0.11 7.46
C MET A 422 -2.56 -1.26 7.51
N ASN A 423 -3.23 -2.23 8.12
CA ASN A 423 -2.70 -3.58 8.19
C ASN A 423 -2.88 -4.34 6.87
N ILE A 424 -1.78 -4.80 6.29
CA ILE A 424 -1.75 -5.78 5.20
C ILE A 424 -1.79 -7.18 5.82
N SER A 425 -2.88 -7.91 5.57
CA SER A 425 -3.09 -9.29 6.02
C SER A 425 -2.48 -10.30 5.05
N ASP A 426 -2.79 -11.58 5.26
CA ASP A 426 -2.37 -12.66 4.36
C ASP A 426 -2.68 -12.33 2.88
N VAL A 427 -1.64 -12.37 2.05
CA VAL A 427 -1.71 -12.07 0.62
C VAL A 427 -1.92 -13.31 -0.24
N LEU A 428 -2.02 -14.51 0.32
CA LEU A 428 -2.35 -15.73 -0.43
C LEU A 428 -3.77 -16.22 -0.13
N TYR A 429 -4.23 -16.06 1.10
CA TYR A 429 -5.51 -16.56 1.58
C TYR A 429 -6.32 -15.40 2.17
N GLY A 430 -7.26 -14.86 1.39
CA GLY A 430 -8.06 -13.69 1.76
C GLY A 430 -9.49 -13.79 1.28
#